data_AF-A0A925FSA7-F1
#
_entry.id   AF-A0A925FSA7-F1
#
_cell.length_a   1.000
_cell.length_b   1.000
_cell.length_c   1.000
_cell.angle_alpha   90.00
_cell.angle_beta   90.00
_cell.angle_gamma   90.00
#
_symmetry.space_group_name_H-M   'P 1'
#
loop_
_entity.id
_entity.type
_entity.pdbx_description
1 polymer ?
#
loop_
_entity_poly.entity_id
_entity_poly.type
_entity_poly.pdbx_seq_one_letter_code
_entity_poly.pdbx_strand_id
1 'polypeptide(L)'
;MKKLFRCAMIMMLPVLFANCSYSQSDKKQKVMDSIDKKNPVFSKTDSSPVNLSEEEWKKILPSDIYYISRQKGTERPWTSKFETSKEVGTYYCAVCGNALFKSDTKFESGCGWP
;
A
#
# COMPACT_ATOMS: atom_id res chain seq x y z
N MET A 1 1.73 29.92 47.06
CA MET A 1 1.57 28.44 46.92
C MET A 1 0.47 27.99 45.93
N LYS A 2 -0.52 28.83 45.54
CA LYS A 2 -1.56 28.42 44.57
C LYS A 2 -1.20 28.63 43.08
N LYS A 3 -0.17 29.43 42.78
CA LYS A 3 0.30 29.67 41.39
C LYS A 3 1.26 28.57 40.88
N LEU A 4 1.97 27.89 41.78
CA LEU A 4 2.90 26.81 41.43
C LEU A 4 2.16 25.52 41.03
N PHE A 5 1.00 25.26 41.64
CA PHE A 5 0.15 24.12 41.33
C PHE A 5 -0.60 24.25 39.99
N ARG A 6 -0.85 25.48 39.50
CA ARG A 6 -1.51 25.74 38.21
C ARG A 6 -0.58 25.51 37.01
N CYS A 7 0.73 25.63 37.18
CA CYS A 7 1.70 25.32 36.13
C CYS A 7 2.02 23.82 36.04
N ALA A 8 1.96 23.09 37.16
CA ALA A 8 2.22 21.64 37.17
C ALA A 8 1.13 20.83 36.46
N MET A 9 -0.12 21.28 36.49
CA MET A 9 -1.24 20.59 35.81
C MET A 9 -1.29 20.83 34.29
N ILE A 10 -0.59 21.86 33.79
CA ILE A 10 -0.53 22.22 32.36
C ILE A 10 0.63 21.51 31.65
N MET A 11 1.64 21.01 32.37
CA MET A 11 2.78 20.27 31.79
C MET A 11 2.57 18.74 31.68
N MET A 12 1.46 18.18 32.16
CA MET A 12 1.14 16.74 32.04
C MET A 12 0.05 16.43 31.00
N LEU A 13 -0.40 17.41 30.21
CA LEU A 13 -1.42 17.19 29.17
C LEU A 13 -0.92 16.81 27.75
N PRO A 14 0.37 16.92 27.36
CA PRO A 14 0.76 16.54 25.99
C PRO A 14 1.17 15.06 25.83
N VAL A 15 1.29 14.28 26.91
CA VAL A 15 1.78 12.88 26.83
C VAL A 15 0.72 11.90 26.30
N LEU A 16 -0.58 12.28 26.28
CA LEU A 16 -1.66 11.44 25.77
C LEU A 16 -1.87 11.53 24.25
N PHE A 17 -1.19 12.45 23.55
CA PHE A 17 -1.35 12.63 22.09
C PHE A 17 -0.21 12.03 21.25
N ALA A 18 0.81 11.40 21.86
CA ALA A 18 1.96 10.87 21.13
C ALA A 18 1.82 9.42 20.62
N ASN A 19 0.69 8.74 20.87
CA ASN A 19 0.54 7.31 20.54
C ASN A 19 -0.27 7.00 19.28
N CYS A 20 -0.47 7.97 18.38
CA CYS A 20 -0.95 7.65 17.04
C CYS A 20 0.01 8.19 15.98
N SER A 21 0.53 7.24 15.21
CA SER A 21 1.21 7.39 13.92
C SER A 21 2.74 7.34 14.01
N TYR A 22 3.31 6.14 13.82
CA TYR A 22 4.36 5.89 12.83
C TYR A 22 4.84 4.42 12.92
N SER A 23 4.17 3.48 12.25
CA SER A 23 4.71 2.12 12.13
C SER A 23 4.10 1.36 10.94
N GLN A 24 4.30 1.85 9.71
CA GLN A 24 3.85 1.08 8.54
C GLN A 24 4.60 1.33 7.21
N SER A 25 5.69 2.10 7.18
CA SER A 25 6.35 2.42 5.90
C SER A 25 7.30 1.31 5.42
N ASP A 26 8.21 0.82 6.26
CA ASP A 26 9.28 -0.10 5.80
C ASP A 26 8.82 -1.53 5.46
N LYS A 27 7.70 -2.00 6.03
CA LYS A 27 7.25 -3.39 5.84
C LYS A 27 6.61 -3.64 4.47
N LYS A 28 5.98 -2.63 3.85
CA LYS A 28 5.18 -2.77 2.61
C LYS A 28 6.07 -3.01 1.38
N GLN A 29 7.25 -2.37 1.32
CA GLN A 29 8.22 -2.55 0.23
C GLN A 29 8.78 -3.99 0.19
N LYS A 30 9.18 -4.53 1.34
CA LYS A 30 9.73 -5.89 1.44
C LYS A 30 8.71 -6.98 1.12
N VAL A 31 7.42 -6.70 1.33
CA VAL A 31 6.34 -7.63 0.99
C VAL A 31 6.19 -7.72 -0.53
N MET A 32 6.14 -6.59 -1.26
CA MET A 32 5.98 -6.57 -2.72
C MET A 32 7.05 -7.39 -3.45
N ASP A 33 8.33 -7.19 -3.11
CA ASP A 33 9.47 -7.92 -3.70
C ASP A 33 9.45 -9.44 -3.40
N SER A 34 8.65 -9.87 -2.40
CA SER A 34 8.47 -11.27 -2.03
C SER A 34 7.26 -11.94 -2.68
N ILE A 35 6.28 -11.15 -3.18
CA ILE A 35 5.09 -11.66 -3.89
C ILE A 35 5.52 -12.30 -5.21
N ASP A 36 6.38 -11.61 -5.96
CA ASP A 36 6.88 -12.04 -7.27
C ASP A 36 7.54 -13.42 -7.22
N LYS A 37 8.09 -13.82 -6.06
CA LYS A 37 8.77 -15.11 -5.88
C LYS A 37 7.86 -16.26 -5.47
N LYS A 38 6.66 -15.98 -4.94
CA LYS A 38 5.73 -17.01 -4.43
C LYS A 38 4.50 -17.21 -5.30
N ASN A 39 4.21 -16.29 -6.20
CA ASN A 39 3.06 -16.34 -7.07
C ASN A 39 3.40 -17.11 -8.38
N PRO A 40 2.92 -18.36 -8.56
CA PRO A 40 3.28 -19.19 -9.71
C PRO A 40 2.70 -18.69 -11.04
N VAL A 41 1.74 -17.76 -11.01
CA VAL A 41 1.05 -17.24 -12.20
C VAL A 41 1.50 -15.82 -12.56
N PHE A 42 2.47 -15.25 -11.83
CA PHE A 42 3.01 -13.94 -12.16
C PHE A 42 3.96 -14.05 -13.36
N SER A 43 3.59 -13.44 -14.49
CA SER A 43 4.41 -13.39 -15.69
C SER A 43 4.21 -12.09 -16.45
N LYS A 44 5.31 -11.48 -16.92
CA LYS A 44 5.26 -10.29 -17.78
C LYS A 44 5.16 -10.62 -19.26
N THR A 45 5.29 -11.89 -19.62
CA THR A 45 5.36 -12.36 -21.01
C THR A 45 4.23 -13.33 -21.36
N ASP A 46 3.65 -13.99 -20.37
CA ASP A 46 2.49 -14.88 -20.57
C ASP A 46 1.20 -14.12 -20.28
N SER A 47 0.27 -14.15 -21.22
CA SER A 47 -1.05 -13.53 -21.12
C SER A 47 -2.19 -14.56 -21.18
N SER A 48 -1.86 -15.84 -20.95
CA SER A 48 -2.85 -16.91 -20.89
C SER A 48 -3.87 -16.67 -19.76
N PRO A 49 -5.13 -17.12 -19.91
CA PRO A 49 -6.14 -16.98 -18.87
C PRO A 49 -5.74 -17.74 -17.60
N VAL A 50 -5.78 -17.05 -16.46
CA VAL A 50 -5.49 -17.65 -15.14
C VAL A 50 -6.78 -18.08 -14.46
N ASN A 51 -6.90 -19.38 -14.18
CA ASN A 51 -8.01 -19.95 -13.40
C ASN A 51 -7.49 -20.49 -12.07
N LEU A 52 -7.61 -19.69 -11.02
CA LEU A 52 -7.34 -20.07 -9.63
C LEU A 52 -8.56 -19.74 -8.78
N SER A 53 -8.80 -20.57 -7.77
CA SER A 53 -9.83 -20.35 -6.74
C SER A 53 -9.48 -19.16 -5.84
N GLU A 54 -10.49 -18.62 -5.14
CA GLU A 54 -10.28 -17.53 -4.18
C GLU A 54 -9.36 -17.96 -3.02
N GLU A 55 -9.44 -19.21 -2.59
CA GLU A 55 -8.61 -19.78 -1.54
C GLU A 55 -7.15 -19.86 -1.97
N GLU A 56 -6.87 -20.18 -3.23
CA GLU A 56 -5.52 -20.16 -3.80
C GLU A 56 -4.98 -18.73 -3.89
N TRP A 57 -5.79 -17.80 -4.40
CA TRP A 57 -5.41 -16.38 -4.46
C TRP A 57 -5.07 -15.82 -3.09
N LYS A 58 -5.88 -16.13 -2.07
CA LYS A 58 -5.66 -15.67 -0.69
C LYS A 58 -4.37 -16.22 -0.06
N LYS A 59 -3.87 -17.37 -0.53
CA LYS A 59 -2.60 -17.96 -0.05
C LYS A 59 -1.38 -17.30 -0.69
N ILE A 60 -1.48 -16.91 -1.96
CA ILE A 60 -0.32 -16.41 -2.73
C ILE A 60 -0.20 -14.88 -2.74
N LEU A 61 -1.32 -14.16 -2.59
CA LEU A 61 -1.33 -12.70 -2.55
C LEU A 61 -1.23 -12.20 -1.09
N PRO A 62 -0.54 -11.07 -0.83
CA PRO A 62 -0.68 -10.37 0.44
C PRO A 62 -2.12 -9.94 0.69
N SER A 63 -2.47 -9.78 1.96
CA SER A 63 -3.81 -9.38 2.40
C SER A 63 -4.36 -8.16 1.66
N ASP A 64 -3.53 -7.12 1.53
CA ASP A 64 -3.97 -5.84 0.97
C ASP A 64 -4.21 -5.96 -0.54
N ILE A 65 -3.32 -6.65 -1.25
CA ILE A 65 -3.47 -6.90 -2.69
C ILE A 65 -4.67 -7.80 -2.97
N TYR A 66 -4.87 -8.86 -2.17
CA TYR A 66 -6.04 -9.72 -2.28
C TYR A 66 -7.34 -8.94 -2.05
N TYR A 67 -7.41 -8.15 -0.97
CA TYR A 67 -8.56 -7.32 -0.66
C TYR A 67 -8.90 -6.34 -1.80
N ILE A 68 -7.90 -5.61 -2.32
CA ILE A 68 -8.12 -4.63 -3.38
C ILE A 68 -8.49 -5.31 -4.70
N SER A 69 -7.70 -6.30 -5.15
CA SER A 69 -7.83 -6.88 -6.49
C SER A 69 -8.92 -7.96 -6.63
N ARG A 70 -9.20 -8.73 -5.57
CA ARG A 70 -10.17 -9.84 -5.60
C ARG A 70 -11.49 -9.49 -4.91
N GLN A 71 -11.43 -8.70 -3.83
CA GLN A 71 -12.62 -8.31 -3.05
C GLN A 71 -13.15 -6.92 -3.38
N LYS A 72 -12.66 -6.29 -4.44
CA LYS A 72 -13.05 -4.93 -4.88
C LYS A 72 -12.85 -3.87 -3.78
N GLY A 73 -11.83 -4.07 -2.93
CA GLY A 73 -11.43 -3.10 -1.93
C GLY A 73 -10.76 -1.86 -2.55
N THR A 74 -10.52 -0.86 -1.71
CA THR A 74 -9.80 0.36 -2.09
C THR A 74 -8.77 0.67 -1.01
N GLU A 75 -7.51 0.93 -1.39
CA GLU A 75 -6.51 1.37 -0.41
C GLU A 75 -6.86 2.78 0.11
N ARG A 76 -6.33 3.13 1.28
CA ARG A 76 -6.54 4.48 1.82
C ARG A 76 -5.84 5.51 0.92
N PRO A 77 -6.44 6.70 0.72
CA PRO A 77 -5.81 7.74 -0.08
C PRO A 77 -4.45 8.13 0.51
N TRP A 78 -3.52 8.52 -0.35
CA TRP A 78 -2.17 8.98 0.01
C TRP A 78 -1.27 7.91 0.65
N THR A 79 -1.63 6.64 0.53
CA THR A 79 -0.83 5.53 1.11
C THR A 79 -0.07 4.69 0.07
N SER A 80 -0.34 4.92 -1.22
CA SER A 80 0.36 4.23 -2.30
C SER A 80 1.75 4.82 -2.47
N LYS A 81 2.78 3.97 -2.62
CA LYS A 81 4.12 4.45 -3.04
C LYS A 81 4.13 5.00 -4.47
N PHE A 82 3.14 4.58 -5.26
CA PHE A 82 3.01 5.00 -6.64
C PHE A 82 2.28 6.33 -6.79
N GLU A 83 1.66 6.84 -5.72
CA GLU A 83 0.90 8.09 -5.74
C GLU A 83 1.76 9.23 -6.26
N THR A 84 2.86 9.50 -5.55
CA THR A 84 3.78 10.58 -5.89
C THR A 84 4.95 10.11 -6.75
N SER A 85 4.89 8.88 -7.29
CA SER A 85 5.98 8.32 -8.08
C SER A 85 6.08 9.02 -9.44
N LYS A 86 7.32 9.32 -9.84
CA LYS A 86 7.70 9.88 -11.14
C LYS A 86 8.71 8.97 -11.87
N GLU A 87 8.81 7.72 -11.44
CA GLU A 87 9.70 6.75 -12.06
C GLU A 87 9.29 6.49 -13.52
N VAL A 88 10.28 6.46 -14.41
CA VAL A 88 10.06 6.14 -15.82
C VAL A 88 9.99 4.63 -16.00
N GLY A 89 8.90 4.15 -16.59
CA GLY A 89 8.72 2.72 -16.82
C GLY A 89 7.31 2.32 -17.19
N THR A 90 7.00 1.04 -16.97
CA THR A 90 5.68 0.45 -17.21
C THR A 90 5.13 -0.05 -15.88
N TYR A 91 3.87 0.25 -15.61
CA TYR A 91 3.13 -0.28 -14.48
C TYR A 91 2.53 -1.63 -14.86
N TYR A 92 2.74 -2.61 -13.99
CA TYR A 92 2.30 -3.99 -14.19
C TYR A 92 1.25 -4.37 -13.15
N CYS A 93 0.32 -5.24 -13.54
CA CYS A 93 -0.67 -5.81 -12.64
C CYS A 93 0.03 -6.55 -11.49
N ALA A 94 -0.23 -6.14 -10.25
CA ALA A 94 0.34 -6.75 -9.06
C ALA A 94 -0.10 -8.22 -8.84
N VAL A 95 -1.13 -8.69 -9.54
CA VAL A 95 -1.66 -10.06 -9.42
C VAL A 95 -1.06 -11.00 -10.44
N CYS A 96 -1.01 -10.62 -11.73
CA CYS A 96 -0.60 -11.52 -12.82
C CYS A 96 0.63 -11.06 -13.60
N GLY A 97 1.09 -9.81 -13.45
CA GLY A 97 2.27 -9.31 -14.15
C GLY A 97 2.01 -8.73 -15.55
N ASN A 98 0.76 -8.70 -16.03
CA ASN A 98 0.43 -8.05 -17.31
C ASN A 98 0.71 -6.54 -17.28
N ALA A 99 1.21 -5.98 -18.38
CA ALA A 99 1.41 -4.55 -18.52
C ALA A 99 0.07 -3.80 -18.55
N LEU A 100 -0.02 -2.68 -17.81
CA LEU A 100 -1.24 -1.87 -17.70
C LEU A 100 -1.09 -0.52 -18.40
N PHE A 101 -0.11 0.29 -17.98
CA PHE A 101 0.10 1.63 -18.51
C PHE A 101 1.58 2.04 -18.42
N LYS A 102 1.96 3.01 -19.25
CA LYS A 102 3.30 3.60 -19.24
C LYS A 102 3.34 4.83 -18.33
N SER A 103 4.50 5.15 -17.78
CA SER A 103 4.68 6.31 -16.90
C SER A 103 4.43 7.66 -17.57
N ASP A 104 4.55 7.75 -18.90
CA ASP A 104 4.30 8.97 -19.66
C ASP A 104 2.81 9.36 -19.71
N THR A 105 1.90 8.43 -19.42
CA THR A 105 0.47 8.71 -19.29
C THR A 105 0.04 9.00 -17.85
N LYS A 106 0.94 8.88 -16.86
CA LYS A 106 0.64 9.20 -15.46
C LYS A 106 0.61 10.72 -15.27
N PHE A 107 -0.36 11.23 -14.53
CA PHE A 107 -0.44 12.63 -14.11
C PHE A 107 -0.94 12.75 -12.67
N GLU A 108 -0.59 13.86 -12.01
CA GLU A 108 -0.99 14.11 -10.62
C GLU A 108 -2.39 14.74 -10.59
N SER A 109 -3.39 13.94 -10.24
CA SER A 109 -4.80 14.39 -10.15
C SER A 109 -5.13 15.13 -8.84
N GLY A 110 -4.32 14.92 -7.81
CA GLY A 110 -4.60 15.40 -6.45
C GLY A 110 -5.73 14.64 -5.74
N CYS A 111 -6.14 13.47 -6.23
CA CYS A 111 -7.24 12.69 -5.64
C CYS A 111 -6.81 11.72 -4.54
N GLY A 112 -5.52 11.39 -4.44
CA GLY A 112 -4.95 10.49 -3.44
C GLY A 112 -4.72 9.06 -3.90
N TRP A 113 -4.91 8.77 -5.20
CA TRP A 113 -4.55 7.49 -5.84
C TRP A 113 -3.85 7.72 -7.20
N PRO A 114 -2.96 6.78 -7.63
CA PRO A 114 -2.20 6.88 -8.87
C PRO A 114 -3.03 6.92 -10.15
#